data_AF-A0A166WVA7-F1
#
_entry.id   AF-A0A166WVA7-F1
#
_cell.length_a   1.000
_cell.length_b   1.000
_cell.length_c   1.000
_cell.angle_alpha   90.00
_cell.angle_beta   90.00
_cell.angle_gamma   90.00
#
_symmetry.space_group_name_H-M   'P 1'
#
loop_
_entity.id
_entity.type
_entity.pdbx_description
1 polymer ?
#
loop_
_entity_poly.entity_id
_entity_poly.type
_entity_poly.pdbx_seq_one_letter_code
_entity_poly.pdbx_strand_id
1 'polypeptide(L)'
;MKLLYPAAEKLSDLSESQLALKIARHSSCSSCNVSCVGLRPPRDVQVALDDSNTSSYMNALDSYGSDDEDSPSYLTSCICGHGVPEHGADASNLGEIEFMRRGRAAIRLDELLKTVGF
;
A
#
# COMPACT_ATOMS: atom_id res chain seq x y z
N MET A 1 9.16 -13.26 -1.83
CA MET A 1 9.40 -11.87 -2.31
C MET A 1 8.83 -10.90 -1.29
N LYS A 2 9.48 -9.75 -1.03
CA LYS A 2 9.01 -8.74 -0.08
C LYS A 2 8.51 -7.51 -0.85
N LEU A 3 7.29 -7.06 -0.57
CA LEU A 3 6.71 -5.83 -1.11
C LEU A 3 6.39 -4.84 0.01
N LEU A 4 6.31 -3.57 -0.33
CA LEU A 4 6.04 -2.49 0.62
C LEU A 4 4.56 -2.09 0.66
N TYR A 5 4.13 -1.63 1.83
CA TYR A 5 2.88 -0.93 2.06
C TYR A 5 3.13 0.41 2.78
N PRO A 6 2.46 1.50 2.38
CA PRO A 6 2.69 2.84 2.95
C PRO A 6 2.33 2.92 4.44
N ALA A 7 3.31 3.26 5.28
CA ALA A 7 3.22 3.42 6.72
C ALA A 7 2.66 4.77 7.12
N ALA A 8 2.92 5.80 6.30
CA ALA A 8 2.54 7.18 6.53
C ALA A 8 1.03 7.32 6.79
N GLU A 9 0.70 8.20 7.74
CA GLU A 9 -0.67 8.46 8.22
C GLU A 9 -1.17 9.84 7.82
N LYS A 10 -0.30 10.66 7.22
CA LYS A 10 -0.67 11.98 6.72
C LYS A 10 -0.73 11.96 5.21
N LEU A 11 -1.76 12.61 4.68
CA LEU A 11 -1.96 12.66 3.24
C LEU A 11 -0.84 13.44 2.53
N SER A 12 -0.22 14.42 3.18
CA SER A 12 0.93 15.18 2.67
C SER A 12 2.20 14.34 2.47
N ASP A 13 2.27 13.20 3.15
CA ASP A 13 3.48 12.36 3.20
C ASP A 13 3.36 11.16 2.24
N LEU A 14 2.28 11.11 1.46
CA LEU A 14 1.96 10.03 0.52
C LEU A 14 1.99 10.56 -0.91
N SER A 15 2.63 9.81 -1.80
CA SER A 15 2.44 9.97 -3.24
C SER A 15 1.04 9.51 -3.65
N GLU A 16 0.60 9.90 -4.84
CA GLU A 16 -0.68 9.46 -5.39
C GLU A 16 -0.77 7.92 -5.49
N SER A 17 0.31 7.25 -5.90
CA SER A 17 0.35 5.78 -5.98
C SER A 17 0.30 5.11 -4.61
N GLN A 18 0.94 5.68 -3.59
CA GLN A 18 0.85 5.19 -2.22
C GLN A 18 -0.56 5.41 -1.64
N LEU A 19 -1.17 6.55 -1.92
CA LEU A 19 -2.56 6.83 -1.52
C LEU A 19 -3.54 5.87 -2.20
N ALA A 20 -3.34 5.61 -3.50
CA ALA A 20 -4.12 4.64 -4.26
C ALA A 20 -4.03 3.24 -3.66
N LEU A 21 -2.81 2.81 -3.27
CA LEU A 21 -2.60 1.52 -2.61
C LEU A 21 -3.34 1.42 -1.26
N LYS A 22 -3.34 2.49 -0.45
CA LYS A 22 -4.14 2.53 0.78
C LYS A 22 -5.64 2.38 0.49
N ILE A 23 -6.16 3.09 -0.52
CA ILE A 23 -7.57 2.98 -0.93
C ILE A 23 -7.89 1.55 -1.36
N ALA A 24 -7.04 0.97 -2.20
CA ALA A 24 -7.21 -0.36 -2.77
C ALA A 24 -7.25 -1.46 -1.69
N ARG A 25 -6.47 -1.32 -0.61
CA ARG A 25 -6.47 -2.27 0.50
C ARG A 25 -7.84 -2.46 1.16
N HIS A 26 -8.66 -1.40 1.16
CA HIS A 26 -9.95 -1.35 1.86
C HIS A 26 -11.17 -1.32 0.93
N SER A 27 -10.95 -1.55 -0.36
CA SER A 27 -11.99 -1.42 -1.39
C SER A 27 -12.22 -2.73 -2.12
N SER A 28 -13.48 -3.08 -2.35
CA SER A 28 -13.81 -4.30 -3.07
C SER A 28 -13.40 -4.23 -4.54
N CYS A 29 -12.99 -5.35 -5.10
CA CYS A 29 -12.65 -5.44 -6.51
C CYS A 29 -13.92 -5.34 -7.38
N SER A 30 -13.96 -4.40 -8.31
CA SER A 30 -15.07 -4.24 -9.25
C SER A 30 -15.09 -5.28 -10.37
N SER A 31 -13.96 -5.95 -10.62
CA SER A 31 -13.78 -6.88 -11.74
C SER A 31 -13.86 -8.35 -11.35
N CYS A 32 -13.96 -8.66 -10.05
CA CYS A 32 -14.08 -10.03 -9.57
C CYS A 32 -15.53 -10.47 -9.40
N ASN A 33 -15.81 -11.70 -9.83
CA ASN A 33 -17.03 -12.42 -9.43
C ASN A 33 -16.91 -13.08 -8.04
N VAL A 34 -15.68 -13.12 -7.50
CA VAL A 34 -15.36 -13.60 -6.15
C VAL A 34 -15.44 -12.42 -5.18
N SER A 35 -15.87 -12.66 -3.94
CA SER A 35 -15.91 -11.64 -2.87
C SER A 35 -14.50 -11.19 -2.45
N CYS A 36 -13.86 -10.39 -3.30
CA CYS A 36 -12.56 -9.76 -3.06
C CYS A 36 -12.81 -8.40 -2.43
N VAL A 37 -12.63 -8.31 -1.11
CA VAL A 37 -13.00 -7.14 -0.30
C VAL A 37 -11.88 -6.09 -0.16
N GLY A 38 -10.74 -6.32 -0.80
CA GLY A 38 -9.55 -5.48 -0.66
C GLY A 38 -8.37 -6.05 -1.42
N LEU A 39 -7.44 -5.19 -1.81
CA LEU A 39 -6.19 -5.57 -2.43
C LEU A 39 -5.33 -6.34 -1.41
N ARG A 40 -4.99 -7.59 -1.75
CA ARG A 40 -4.24 -8.52 -0.88
C ARG A 40 -3.03 -9.09 -1.61
N PRO A 41 -1.89 -9.25 -0.94
CA PRO A 41 -0.71 -9.84 -1.55
C PRO A 41 -0.97 -11.29 -2.03
N PRO A 42 -0.29 -11.74 -3.10
CA PRO A 42 -0.21 -13.15 -3.46
C PRO A 42 0.33 -14.02 -2.31
N ARG A 43 0.05 -15.35 -2.34
CA ARG A 43 0.28 -16.27 -1.21
C ARG A 43 1.73 -16.33 -0.70
N ASP A 44 2.71 -16.08 -1.57
CA ASP A 44 4.14 -16.19 -1.26
C ASP A 44 4.84 -14.81 -1.18
N VAL A 45 4.04 -13.75 -1.08
CA VAL A 45 4.52 -12.37 -0.96
C VAL A 45 4.33 -11.89 0.48
N GLN A 46 5.44 -11.49 1.10
CA GLN A 46 5.41 -10.82 2.38
C GLN A 46 5.28 -9.31 2.16
N VAL A 47 4.39 -8.68 2.92
CA VAL A 47 4.21 -7.22 2.88
C VAL A 47 4.80 -6.63 4.16
N ALA A 48 5.72 -5.69 4.00
CA ALA A 48 6.27 -4.90 5.09
C ALA A 48 5.87 -3.44 4.94
N LEU A 49 5.91 -2.70 6.04
CA LEU A 49 5.75 -1.25 6.00
C LEU A 49 7.01 -0.62 5.39
N ASP A 50 6.84 0.44 4.61
CA ASP A 50 7.94 1.34 4.24
C ASP A 50 8.28 2.18 5.46
N ASP A 51 9.26 1.74 6.25
CA ASP A 51 9.63 2.44 7.49
C ASP A 51 9.85 3.94 7.22
N SER A 52 8.92 4.78 7.70
CA SER A 52 9.05 6.24 7.63
C SER A 52 10.15 6.77 8.55
N ASN A 53 10.79 5.89 9.33
CA ASN A 53 11.79 6.19 10.36
C ASN A 53 13.22 5.72 10.02
N THR A 54 13.45 5.18 8.81
CA THR A 54 14.78 4.71 8.39
C THR A 54 15.72 5.81 7.89
N SER A 55 15.50 7.07 8.26
CA SER A 55 16.48 8.13 8.00
C SER A 55 17.57 8.24 9.07
N SER A 56 17.59 7.43 10.15
CA SER A 56 18.51 7.74 11.26
C SER A 56 19.19 6.62 12.06
N TYR A 57 19.00 5.30 11.88
CA TYR A 57 19.74 4.38 12.78
C TYR A 57 20.23 2.99 12.30
N MET A 58 20.00 2.52 11.07
CA MET A 58 20.39 1.14 10.72
C MET A 58 21.01 0.91 9.33
N ASN A 59 21.47 1.94 8.60
CA ASN A 59 22.14 1.77 7.30
C ASN A 59 23.63 2.14 7.29
N ALA A 60 24.28 2.23 8.46
CA ALA A 60 25.68 2.62 8.54
C ALA A 60 26.67 1.46 8.83
N LEU A 61 26.24 0.19 8.86
CA LEU A 61 27.15 -0.87 9.29
C LEU A 61 27.12 -2.22 8.53
N ASP A 62 26.52 -2.31 7.34
CA ASP A 62 26.61 -3.59 6.60
C ASP A 62 26.76 -3.47 5.07
N SER A 63 27.35 -2.38 4.57
CA SER A 63 27.67 -2.25 3.14
C SER A 63 29.13 -2.58 2.85
N TYR A 64 29.49 -3.85 3.03
CA TYR A 64 30.62 -4.47 2.33
C TYR A 64 30.17 -5.81 1.73
N GLY A 65 29.44 -5.76 0.63
CA GLY A 65 29.13 -6.98 -0.12
C GLY A 65 28.00 -6.86 -1.15
N SER A 66 28.36 -6.40 -2.35
CA SER A 66 27.85 -6.85 -3.66
C SER A 66 26.35 -6.78 -4.01
N ASP A 67 26.16 -6.28 -5.24
CA ASP A 67 25.08 -6.53 -6.21
C ASP A 67 23.77 -5.73 -6.10
N ASP A 68 23.20 -5.46 -7.28
CA ASP A 68 22.00 -4.66 -7.57
C ASP A 68 20.78 -5.03 -6.70
N GLU A 69 20.73 -4.54 -5.47
CA GLU A 69 19.53 -4.64 -4.62
C GLU A 69 18.49 -3.65 -5.15
N ASP A 70 17.68 -4.11 -6.13
CA ASP A 70 16.46 -3.47 -6.58
C ASP A 70 15.67 -2.96 -5.36
N SER A 71 15.52 -1.64 -5.25
CA SER A 71 14.78 -1.02 -4.17
C SER A 71 13.41 -1.70 -4.01
N PRO A 72 12.99 -2.10 -2.79
CA PRO A 72 11.79 -2.89 -2.60
C PRO A 72 10.56 -2.18 -3.16
N SER A 73 9.82 -2.86 -4.03
CA SER A 73 8.65 -2.31 -4.72
C SER A 73 7.39 -2.35 -3.87
N TYR A 74 6.46 -1.43 -4.12
CA TYR A 74 5.15 -1.44 -3.47
C TYR A 74 4.26 -2.55 -4.02
N LEU A 75 3.32 -2.99 -3.18
CA LEU A 75 2.27 -3.92 -3.60
C LEU A 75 1.37 -3.27 -4.66
N THR A 76 1.28 -3.85 -5.85
CA THR A 76 0.47 -3.30 -6.96
C THR A 76 -0.59 -4.27 -7.49
N SER A 77 -0.49 -5.55 -7.14
CA SER A 77 -1.39 -6.61 -7.61
C SER A 77 -2.04 -7.36 -6.46
N CYS A 78 -3.29 -7.74 -6.66
CA CYS A 78 -4.05 -8.53 -5.72
C CYS A 78 -3.91 -10.03 -6.03
N ILE A 79 -4.07 -10.88 -5.01
CA ILE A 79 -4.25 -12.34 -5.16
C ILE A 79 -5.42 -12.71 -6.08
N CYS A 80 -6.39 -11.82 -6.29
CA CYS A 80 -7.49 -12.03 -7.23
C CYS A 80 -7.10 -11.81 -8.71
N GLY A 81 -5.86 -11.37 -8.99
CA GLY A 81 -5.32 -11.14 -10.32
C GLY A 81 -5.47 -9.71 -10.85
N HIS A 82 -6.20 -8.84 -10.15
CA HIS A 82 -6.42 -7.44 -10.55
C HIS A 82 -5.55 -6.46 -9.75
N GLY A 83 -5.37 -5.25 -10.29
CA GLY A 83 -4.51 -4.23 -9.72
C GLY A 83 -5.25 -3.23 -8.83
N VAL A 84 -4.54 -2.16 -8.47
CA VAL A 84 -5.04 -1.02 -7.70
C VAL A 84 -6.30 -0.36 -8.33
N PRO A 85 -6.37 -0.12 -9.65
CA PRO A 85 -7.54 0.53 -10.27
C PRO A 85 -8.85 -0.24 -10.04
N GLU A 86 -8.84 -1.57 -10.23
CA GLU A 86 -10.02 -2.41 -10.05
C GLU A 86 -10.45 -2.52 -8.58
N HIS A 87 -9.56 -2.16 -7.65
CA HIS A 87 -9.88 -2.03 -6.22
C HIS A 87 -10.23 -0.58 -5.88
N GLY A 88 -10.93 0.13 -6.76
CA GLY A 88 -11.56 1.41 -6.43
C GLY A 88 -10.61 2.56 -6.17
N ALA A 89 -9.38 2.50 -6.71
CA ALA A 89 -8.34 3.51 -6.59
C ALA A 89 -7.86 4.03 -7.95
N ASP A 90 -8.76 4.07 -8.93
CA ASP A 90 -8.54 4.69 -10.24
C ASP A 90 -8.81 6.21 -10.17
N ALA A 91 -7.75 7.00 -9.97
CA ALA A 91 -7.85 8.45 -9.87
C ALA A 91 -8.43 9.10 -11.13
N SER A 92 -8.15 8.54 -12.32
CA SER A 92 -8.60 9.09 -13.60
C SER A 92 -10.13 8.99 -13.73
N ASN A 93 -10.72 7.91 -13.19
CA ASN A 93 -12.16 7.67 -13.27
C ASN A 93 -12.91 8.29 -12.07
N LEU A 94 -12.33 8.31 -10.88
CA LEU A 94 -12.96 8.86 -9.67
C LEU A 94 -12.98 10.39 -9.64
N GLY A 95 -11.98 11.03 -10.25
CA GLY A 95 -11.70 12.45 -10.06
C GLY A 95 -11.04 12.74 -8.71
N GLU A 96 -10.32 13.87 -8.65
CA GLU A 96 -9.46 14.24 -7.52
C GLU A 96 -10.21 14.30 -6.19
N ILE A 97 -11.41 14.89 -6.16
CA ILE A 97 -12.19 15.08 -4.92
C ILE A 97 -12.55 13.74 -4.26
N GLU A 98 -13.07 12.80 -5.04
CA GLU A 98 -13.49 11.49 -4.52
C GLU A 98 -12.28 10.62 -4.18
N PHE A 99 -11.22 10.67 -5.01
CA PHE A 99 -9.96 9.98 -4.72
C PHE A 99 -9.39 10.42 -3.37
N MET A 100 -9.35 11.74 -3.12
CA MET A 100 -8.91 12.31 -1.85
C MET A 100 -9.82 11.96 -0.68
N ARG A 101 -11.15 11.94 -0.88
CA ARG A 101 -12.11 11.52 0.14
C ARG A 101 -11.87 10.06 0.56
N ARG A 102 -11.69 9.15 -0.40
CA ARG A 102 -11.38 7.74 -0.16
C ARG A 102 -10.02 7.58 0.51
N GLY A 103 -9.02 8.33 0.06
CA GLY A 103 -7.68 8.34 0.65
C GLY A 103 -7.71 8.66 2.14
N ARG A 104 -8.42 9.72 2.54
CA ARG A 104 -8.61 10.07 3.97
C ARG A 104 -9.30 8.96 4.76
N ALA A 105 -10.33 8.34 4.19
CA ALA A 105 -11.02 7.23 4.84
C ALA A 105 -10.10 6.01 5.03
N ALA A 106 -9.33 5.65 4.01
CA ALA A 106 -8.38 4.54 4.06
C ALA A 106 -7.27 4.75 5.10
N ILE A 107 -6.68 5.95 5.14
CA ILE A 107 -5.72 6.35 6.17
C ILE A 107 -6.31 6.18 7.56
N ARG A 108 -7.54 6.66 7.77
CA ARG A 108 -8.19 6.56 9.08
C ARG A 108 -8.50 5.11 9.46
N LEU A 109 -8.85 4.27 8.51
CA LEU A 109 -9.04 2.83 8.74
C LEU A 109 -7.72 2.15 9.15
N ASP A 110 -6.61 2.47 8.49
CA ASP A 110 -5.28 1.96 8.86
C ASP A 110 -4.93 2.35 10.32
N GLU A 111 -5.12 3.60 10.69
CA GLU A 111 -4.89 4.10 12.06
C GLU A 111 -5.73 3.33 13.09
N LEU A 112 -7.03 3.20 12.85
CA LEU A 112 -7.94 2.49 13.76
C LEU A 112 -7.54 1.02 13.90
N LEU A 113 -7.17 0.35 12.81
CA LEU A 113 -6.77 -1.06 12.85
C LEU A 113 -5.41 -1.28 13.53
N LYS A 114 -4.47 -0.32 13.43
CA LYS A 114 -3.22 -0.36 14.21
C LYS A 114 -3.50 -0.37 15.72
N THR A 115 -4.49 0.41 16.18
CA THR A 115 -4.80 0.53 17.62
C THR A 115 -5.49 -0.70 18.24
N VAL A 116 -5.96 -1.64 17.42
CA VAL A 116 -6.66 -2.86 17.90
C VAL A 116 -5.69 -4.01 18.19
N GLY A 117 -4.39 -3.85 17.92
CA GLY A 117 -3.35 -4.79 18.34
C GLY A 117 -2.91 -4.54 19.79
N PHE A 118 -3.46 -5.29 20.75
CA PHE A 118 -2.97 -5.41 22.12
C PHE A 118 -2.13 -6.68 22.28
#